data_AF-A0A2D9PHJ1-F1
#
_entry.id   AF-A0A2D9PHJ1-F1
#
_cell.length_a   1.000
_cell.length_b   1.000
_cell.length_c   1.000
_cell.angle_alpha   90.00
_cell.angle_beta   90.00
_cell.angle_gamma   90.00
#
_symmetry.space_group_name_H-M   'P 1'
#
loop_
_entity.id
_entity.type
_entity.pdbx_description
1 polymer ?
#
loop_
_entity_poly.entity_id
_entity_poly.type
_entity_poly.pdbx_seq_one_letter_code
_entity_poly.pdbx_strand_id
1 'polypeptide(L)'
;MYNSVEEFMGHVEAKNQGEKEFHQAVHEVVDSLWDFLKDHPDYIHAKVLERIIEPERVVMFRVPWRNDRGEVEVNRGFRVEFNSAIGPYKGGLRFHPSVNLGILKFLGFEQVFKNSLTTLPMGGGKGGSDFDPKGKSDNEVMKFCQSFMSELYRHIGPDTDIPAGDIGVGGREIGYMFGQYKRLK
;
A
#
# COMPACT_ATOMS: atom_id res chain seq x y z
N MET A 1 17.89 -14.71 17.65
CA MET A 1 16.91 -15.52 16.92
C MET A 1 15.68 -15.52 17.81
N TYR A 2 14.52 -15.15 17.28
CA TYR A 2 13.30 -15.15 18.07
C TYR A 2 12.94 -16.59 18.43
N ASN A 3 12.65 -16.85 19.70
CA ASN A 3 12.39 -18.19 20.21
C ASN A 3 10.90 -18.57 20.12
N SER A 4 10.02 -17.59 19.90
CA SER A 4 8.59 -17.79 19.69
C SER A 4 7.98 -16.70 18.79
N VAL A 5 6.76 -16.95 18.31
CA VAL A 5 5.98 -15.98 17.53
C VAL A 5 5.77 -14.71 18.35
N GLU A 6 5.50 -14.83 19.65
CA GLU A 6 5.27 -13.70 20.55
C GLU A 6 6.52 -12.82 20.71
N GLU A 7 7.71 -13.41 20.77
CA GLU A 7 8.96 -12.65 20.82
C GLU A 7 9.18 -11.86 19.52
N PHE A 8 8.88 -12.47 18.37
CA PHE A 8 8.93 -11.79 17.07
C PHE A 8 7.89 -10.67 17.00
N MET A 9 6.64 -10.94 17.39
CA MET A 9 5.57 -9.96 17.38
C MET A 9 5.84 -8.79 18.32
N GLY A 10 6.47 -9.02 19.48
CA GLY A 10 6.92 -7.94 20.36
C GLY A 10 7.90 -6.98 19.67
N HIS A 11 8.77 -7.48 18.79
CA HIS A 11 9.62 -6.64 17.94
C HIS A 11 8.80 -5.85 16.90
N VAL A 12 7.84 -6.50 16.23
CA VAL A 12 6.98 -5.86 15.23
C VAL A 12 6.17 -4.71 15.85
N GLU A 13 5.53 -4.96 16.99
CA GLU A 13 4.69 -4.00 17.69
C GLU A 13 5.48 -2.81 18.22
N ALA A 14 6.67 -3.05 18.76
CA ALA A 14 7.55 -1.99 19.25
C ALA A 14 7.96 -1.00 18.15
N LYS A 15 8.13 -1.50 16.92
CA LYS A 15 8.53 -0.69 15.75
C LYS A 15 7.35 0.00 15.06
N ASN A 16 6.16 -0.60 15.09
CA ASN A 16 4.99 -0.17 14.32
C ASN A 16 3.82 0.29 15.22
N GLN A 17 4.14 1.07 16.25
CA GLN A 17 3.18 1.45 17.29
C GLN A 17 1.87 2.03 16.73
N GLY A 18 0.74 1.45 17.14
CA GLY A 18 -0.60 1.90 16.76
C GLY A 18 -1.16 1.31 15.47
N GLU A 19 -0.42 0.47 14.75
CA GLU A 19 -0.86 -0.14 13.49
C GLU A 19 -1.49 -1.52 13.69
N LYS A 20 -2.61 -1.57 14.43
CA LYS A 20 -3.24 -2.84 14.87
C LYS A 20 -3.59 -3.79 13.72
N GLU A 21 -4.11 -3.26 12.62
CA GLU A 21 -4.46 -4.04 11.43
C GLU A 21 -3.21 -4.68 10.80
N PHE A 22 -2.08 -3.96 10.82
CA PHE A 22 -0.82 -4.48 10.32
C PHE A 22 -0.25 -5.56 11.25
N HIS A 23 -0.31 -5.36 12.56
CA HIS A 23 0.12 -6.36 13.54
C HIS A 23 -0.65 -7.67 13.39
N GLN A 24 -1.98 -7.59 13.25
CA GLN A 24 -2.82 -8.76 13.06
C GLN A 24 -2.39 -9.56 11.82
N ALA A 25 -2.22 -8.89 10.68
CA ALA A 25 -1.85 -9.57 9.44
C ALA A 25 -0.46 -10.21 9.50
N VAL A 26 0.51 -9.53 10.13
CA VAL A 26 1.85 -10.12 10.35
C VAL A 26 1.76 -11.33 11.27
N HIS A 27 1.00 -11.25 12.36
CA HIS A 27 0.81 -12.37 13.29
C HIS A 27 0.23 -13.59 12.57
N GLU A 28 -0.88 -13.42 11.84
CA GLU A 28 -1.55 -14.53 11.15
C GLU A 28 -0.63 -15.22 10.14
N VAL A 29 0.14 -14.45 9.36
CA VAL A 29 1.10 -15.03 8.41
C VAL A 29 2.26 -15.71 9.12
N VAL A 30 2.87 -15.07 10.11
CA VAL A 30 4.05 -15.62 10.82
C VAL A 30 3.69 -16.88 11.59
N ASP A 31 2.54 -16.90 12.27
CA ASP A 31 2.03 -18.07 12.98
C ASP A 31 1.87 -19.26 12.02
N SER A 32 1.27 -19.03 10.84
CA SER A 32 1.10 -20.06 9.82
C SER A 32 2.41 -20.60 9.23
N LEU A 33 3.49 -19.81 9.28
CA LEU A 33 4.81 -20.16 8.74
C LEU A 33 5.79 -20.66 9.80
N TRP A 34 5.46 -20.56 11.09
CA TRP A 34 6.44 -20.67 12.16
C TRP A 34 7.14 -22.03 12.20
N ASP A 35 6.39 -23.12 12.08
CA ASP A 35 6.96 -24.47 12.09
C ASP A 35 7.81 -24.75 10.84
N PHE A 36 7.40 -24.27 9.68
CA PHE A 36 8.22 -24.32 8.46
C PHE A 36 9.57 -23.60 8.67
N LEU A 37 9.54 -22.41 9.25
CA LEU A 37 10.76 -21.61 9.45
C LEU A 37 11.74 -22.26 10.45
N LYS A 38 11.25 -23.02 11.45
CA LYS A 38 12.11 -23.79 12.36
C LYS A 38 12.95 -24.83 11.62
N ASP A 39 12.36 -25.47 10.62
CA ASP A 39 13.02 -26.51 9.82
C ASP A 39 13.91 -25.92 8.70
N HIS A 40 13.85 -24.61 8.47
CA HIS A 40 14.57 -23.90 7.42
C HIS A 40 15.42 -22.72 7.98
N PRO A 41 16.54 -23.03 8.66
CA PRO A 41 17.36 -22.05 9.38
C PRO A 41 18.04 -21.01 8.47
N ASP A 42 18.15 -21.29 7.18
CA ASP A 42 18.68 -20.39 6.16
C ASP A 42 17.81 -19.12 6.00
N TYR A 43 16.48 -19.24 6.07
CA TYR A 43 15.57 -18.09 6.06
C TYR A 43 15.76 -17.20 7.29
N ILE A 44 16.02 -17.83 8.44
CA ILE A 44 16.26 -17.12 9.70
C ILE A 44 17.63 -16.43 9.67
N HIS A 45 18.68 -17.13 9.21
CA HIS A 45 20.02 -16.56 9.10
C HIS A 45 20.05 -15.35 8.17
N ALA A 46 19.33 -15.43 7.05
CA ALA A 46 19.19 -14.34 6.10
C ALA A 46 18.17 -13.27 6.53
N LYS A 47 17.61 -13.34 7.75
CA LYS A 47 16.61 -12.40 8.28
C LYS A 47 15.45 -12.16 7.32
N VAL A 48 14.93 -13.23 6.72
CA VAL A 48 13.85 -13.11 5.73
C VAL A 48 12.58 -12.58 6.39
N LEU A 49 12.24 -13.06 7.60
CA LEU A 49 11.09 -12.56 8.35
C LEU A 49 11.18 -11.06 8.64
N GLU A 50 12.32 -10.58 9.12
CA GLU A 50 12.48 -9.16 9.44
C GLU A 50 12.44 -8.28 8.18
N ARG A 51 12.98 -8.77 7.05
CA ARG A 51 12.96 -8.04 5.78
C ARG A 51 11.57 -8.04 5.15
N ILE A 52 10.83 -9.14 5.20
CA ILE A 52 9.54 -9.25 4.51
C ILE A 52 8.41 -8.48 5.21
N ILE A 53 8.54 -8.17 6.50
CA ILE A 53 7.58 -7.33 7.23
C ILE A 53 7.87 -5.83 7.10
N GLU A 54 9.06 -5.46 6.63
CA GLU A 54 9.43 -4.05 6.44
C GLU A 54 9.17 -3.67 4.98
N PRO A 55 8.26 -2.70 4.69
CA PRO A 55 8.06 -2.26 3.32
C PRO A 55 9.37 -1.73 2.72
N GLU A 56 9.67 -2.11 1.48
CA GLU A 56 10.82 -1.56 0.75
C GLU A 56 10.76 -0.02 0.65
N ARG A 57 9.56 0.54 0.48
CA ARG A 57 9.35 2.00 0.47
C ARG A 57 7.94 2.39 0.90
N VAL A 58 7.84 3.50 1.64
CA VAL A 58 6.58 4.18 1.96
C VAL A 58 6.68 5.64 1.51
N VAL A 59 5.73 6.06 0.67
CA VAL A 59 5.57 7.44 0.23
C VAL A 59 4.29 8.01 0.83
N MET A 60 4.42 9.09 1.61
CA MET A 60 3.29 9.83 2.18
C MET A 60 3.40 11.28 1.74
N PHE A 61 2.32 11.83 1.18
CA PHE A 61 2.35 13.13 0.53
C PHE A 61 1.05 13.91 0.69
N ARG A 62 1.13 15.23 0.52
CA ARG A 62 -0.01 16.15 0.59
C ARG A 62 -0.74 16.19 -0.75
N VAL A 63 -2.07 16.22 -0.72
CA VAL A 63 -2.93 16.30 -1.91
C VAL A 63 -3.87 17.52 -1.78
N PRO A 64 -3.43 18.72 -2.20
CA PRO A 64 -4.27 19.91 -2.19
C PRO A 64 -5.15 19.97 -3.45
N TRP A 65 -6.44 20.25 -3.32
CA TRP A 65 -7.35 20.37 -4.45
C TRP A 65 -8.42 21.45 -4.19
N ARG A 66 -9.19 21.83 -5.21
CA ARG A 66 -10.27 22.83 -5.07
C ARG A 66 -11.62 22.20 -5.30
N ASN A 67 -12.52 22.36 -4.33
CA ASN A 67 -13.90 21.90 -4.44
C ASN A 67 -14.71 22.78 -5.42
N ASP A 68 -15.97 22.41 -5.69
CA ASP A 68 -16.79 23.15 -6.66
C ASP A 68 -17.27 24.52 -6.15
N ARG A 69 -17.16 24.78 -4.84
CA ARG A 69 -17.35 26.14 -4.27
C ARG A 69 -16.10 27.01 -4.40
N GLY A 70 -15.00 26.47 -4.92
CA GLY A 70 -13.72 27.17 -5.06
C GLY A 70 -12.87 27.18 -3.80
N GLU A 71 -13.27 26.47 -2.75
CA GLU A 71 -12.52 26.34 -1.49
C GLU A 71 -11.39 25.33 -1.67
N VAL A 72 -10.30 25.51 -0.91
CA VAL A 72 -9.15 24.60 -0.92
C VAL A 72 -9.36 23.51 0.11
N GLU A 73 -9.24 22.27 -0.35
CA GLU A 73 -9.30 21.07 0.46
C GLU A 73 -7.90 20.42 0.49
N VAL A 74 -7.57 19.75 1.58
CA VAL A 74 -6.27 19.09 1.75
C VAL A 74 -6.46 17.69 2.32
N ASN A 75 -6.00 16.70 1.57
CA ASN A 75 -6.01 15.30 1.96
C ASN A 75 -4.58 14.74 1.99
N ARG A 76 -4.44 13.55 2.58
CA ARG A 76 -3.18 12.81 2.60
C ARG A 76 -3.22 11.69 1.58
N GLY A 77 -2.18 11.60 0.75
CA GLY A 77 -1.94 10.51 -0.18
C GLY A 77 -0.86 9.56 0.35
N PHE A 78 -0.99 8.29 -0.03
CA PHE A 78 -0.08 7.22 0.37
C PHE A 78 0.22 6.27 -0.79
N ARG A 79 1.46 5.77 -0.84
CA ARG A 79 1.84 4.57 -1.57
C ARG A 79 2.84 3.75 -0.76
N VAL A 80 2.46 2.53 -0.41
CA VAL A 80 3.28 1.52 0.25
C VAL A 80 3.71 0.53 -0.83
N GLU A 81 4.99 0.56 -1.15
CA GLU A 81 5.66 -0.37 -2.06
C GLU A 81 6.33 -1.43 -1.20
N PHE A 82 5.62 -2.53 -0.99
CA PHE A 82 5.94 -3.44 0.11
C PHE A 82 7.09 -4.39 -0.28
N ASN A 83 6.95 -5.09 -1.40
CA ASN A 83 7.96 -6.04 -1.85
C ASN A 83 8.00 -6.15 -3.38
N SER A 84 9.19 -6.14 -3.97
CA SER A 84 9.40 -6.23 -5.42
C SER A 84 10.12 -7.51 -5.87
N ALA A 85 10.31 -8.49 -4.97
CA ALA A 85 11.19 -9.64 -5.20
C ALA A 85 10.81 -10.51 -6.42
N ILE A 86 9.54 -10.52 -6.82
CA ILE A 86 9.03 -11.32 -7.94
C ILE A 86 8.48 -10.48 -9.10
N GLY A 87 8.66 -9.15 -9.08
CA GLY A 87 8.19 -8.26 -10.14
C GLY A 87 7.84 -6.86 -9.62
N PRO A 88 7.32 -5.97 -10.50
CA PRO A 88 6.91 -4.62 -10.13
C PRO A 88 5.90 -4.64 -8.98
N TYR A 89 5.91 -3.61 -8.13
CA TYR A 89 4.90 -3.49 -7.08
C TYR A 89 3.51 -3.47 -7.71
N LYS A 90 2.57 -4.22 -7.11
CA LYS A 90 1.22 -4.33 -7.63
C LYS A 90 0.19 -4.28 -6.52
N GLY A 91 -0.75 -3.35 -6.64
CA GLY A 91 -1.96 -3.34 -5.83
C GLY A 91 -2.75 -2.04 -5.86
N GLY A 92 -4.01 -2.13 -5.44
CA GLY A 92 -5.02 -1.08 -5.61
C GLY A 92 -4.77 0.20 -4.82
N LEU A 93 -5.50 1.25 -5.20
CA LEU A 93 -5.63 2.53 -4.52
C LEU A 93 -7.00 2.60 -3.84
N ARG A 94 -7.05 2.95 -2.56
CA ARG A 94 -8.29 3.09 -1.79
C ARG A 94 -8.55 4.56 -1.43
N PHE A 95 -9.72 5.10 -1.78
CA PHE A 95 -10.16 6.42 -1.34
C PHE A 95 -11.30 6.24 -0.34
N HIS A 96 -10.99 6.44 0.95
CA HIS A 96 -11.95 6.28 2.02
C HIS A 96 -11.48 7.06 3.26
N PRO A 97 -12.37 7.74 4.02
CA PRO A 97 -11.98 8.57 5.17
C PRO A 97 -11.28 7.80 6.30
N SER A 98 -11.39 6.47 6.35
CA SER A 98 -10.68 5.65 7.33
C SER A 98 -9.23 5.31 6.95
N VAL A 99 -8.78 5.63 5.73
CA VAL A 99 -7.44 5.27 5.25
C VAL A 99 -6.37 5.92 6.12
N ASN A 100 -5.44 5.11 6.61
CA ASN A 100 -4.23 5.52 7.31
C ASN A 100 -3.06 4.60 6.90
N LEU A 101 -1.85 4.90 7.40
CA LEU A 101 -0.65 4.12 7.04
C LEU A 101 -0.76 2.65 7.48
N GLY A 102 -1.23 2.38 8.70
CA GLY A 102 -1.37 1.02 9.23
C GLY A 102 -2.28 0.15 8.37
N ILE A 103 -3.45 0.66 7.97
CA ILE A 103 -4.36 -0.04 7.05
C ILE A 103 -3.70 -0.32 5.70
N LEU A 104 -2.94 0.63 5.15
CA LEU A 104 -2.30 0.43 3.85
C LEU A 104 -1.09 -0.51 3.92
N LYS A 105 -0.36 -0.55 5.04
CA LYS A 105 0.69 -1.54 5.28
C LYS A 105 0.11 -2.94 5.42
N PHE A 106 -0.95 -3.09 6.21
CA PHE A 106 -1.74 -4.33 6.29
C PHE A 106 -2.10 -4.85 4.89
N LEU A 107 -2.81 -4.03 4.11
CA LEU A 107 -3.27 -4.42 2.77
C LEU A 107 -2.10 -4.66 1.82
N GLY A 108 -1.00 -3.90 1.93
CA GLY A 108 0.20 -4.06 1.12
C GLY A 108 0.93 -5.37 1.43
N PHE A 109 1.02 -5.75 2.71
CA PHE A 109 1.64 -6.98 3.17
C PHE A 109 0.88 -8.22 2.66
N GLU A 110 -0.44 -8.28 2.83
CA GLU A 110 -1.25 -9.37 2.26
C GLU A 110 -1.15 -9.43 0.73
N GLN A 111 -1.04 -8.27 0.08
CA GLN A 111 -0.94 -8.20 -1.37
C GLN A 111 0.34 -8.86 -1.90
N VAL A 112 1.44 -8.89 -1.13
CA VAL A 112 2.67 -9.64 -1.48
C VAL A 112 2.36 -11.11 -1.68
N PHE A 113 1.77 -11.76 -0.66
CA PHE A 113 1.48 -13.19 -0.68
C PHE A 113 0.38 -13.53 -1.69
N LYS A 114 -0.68 -12.72 -1.75
CA LYS A 114 -1.76 -12.92 -2.72
C LYS A 114 -1.25 -12.88 -4.16
N ASN A 115 -0.36 -11.94 -4.49
CA ASN A 115 0.20 -11.83 -5.83
C ASN A 115 1.16 -12.99 -6.13
N SER A 116 1.98 -13.38 -5.16
CA SER A 116 2.86 -14.55 -5.30
C SER A 116 2.10 -15.83 -5.63
N LEU A 117 0.92 -16.03 -5.03
CA LEU A 117 0.07 -17.20 -5.29
C LEU A 117 -0.53 -17.24 -6.71
N THR A 118 -0.49 -16.13 -7.46
CA THR A 118 -0.99 -16.11 -8.85
C THR A 118 -0.05 -16.73 -9.87
N THR A 119 1.21 -17.04 -9.50
CA THR A 119 2.30 -17.48 -10.40
C THR A 119 2.75 -16.46 -11.44
N LEU A 120 2.21 -15.24 -11.42
CA LEU A 120 2.59 -14.14 -12.31
C LEU A 120 3.67 -13.27 -11.65
N PRO A 121 4.52 -12.58 -12.45
CA PRO A 121 5.61 -11.76 -11.93
C PRO A 121 5.10 -10.41 -11.38
N MET A 122 4.50 -10.44 -10.18
CA MET A 122 3.90 -9.28 -9.53
C MET A 122 4.35 -9.19 -8.07
N GLY A 123 5.06 -8.12 -7.72
CA GLY A 123 5.35 -7.77 -6.32
C GLY A 123 4.09 -7.30 -5.58
N GLY A 124 4.23 -6.83 -4.34
CA GLY A 124 3.11 -6.36 -3.51
C GLY A 124 3.20 -4.89 -3.18
N GLY A 125 2.06 -4.19 -3.27
CA GLY A 125 1.95 -2.80 -2.83
C GLY A 125 0.51 -2.38 -2.60
N LYS A 126 0.31 -1.23 -1.96
CA LYS A 126 -1.02 -0.63 -1.78
C LYS A 126 -0.90 0.88 -1.67
N GLY A 127 -1.94 1.61 -2.02
CA GLY A 127 -1.97 3.05 -1.79
C GLY A 127 -3.38 3.56 -1.59
N GLY A 128 -3.51 4.88 -1.51
CA GLY A 128 -4.80 5.49 -1.30
C GLY A 128 -4.73 6.87 -0.69
N SER A 129 -5.88 7.33 -0.23
CA SER A 129 -6.03 8.61 0.45
C SER A 129 -7.20 8.56 1.43
N ASP A 130 -7.13 9.40 2.46
CA ASP A 130 -8.24 9.73 3.37
C ASP A 130 -9.36 10.56 2.70
N PHE A 131 -9.25 10.83 1.40
CA PHE A 131 -10.30 11.45 0.60
C PHE A 131 -11.58 10.61 0.58
N ASP A 132 -12.71 11.25 0.88
CA ASP A 132 -14.04 10.67 0.76
C ASP A 132 -14.69 11.05 -0.59
N PRO A 133 -14.79 10.10 -1.55
CA PRO A 133 -15.43 10.35 -2.84
C PRO A 133 -16.96 10.44 -2.74
N LYS A 134 -17.57 10.05 -1.62
CA LYS A 134 -19.01 10.09 -1.45
C LYS A 134 -19.51 11.54 -1.45
N GLY A 135 -20.55 11.79 -2.23
CA GLY A 135 -21.16 13.11 -2.37
C GLY A 135 -20.32 14.14 -3.13
N LYS A 136 -19.19 13.74 -3.74
CA LYS A 136 -18.38 14.60 -4.60
C LYS A 136 -18.89 14.58 -6.03
N SER A 137 -18.79 15.71 -6.71
CA SER A 137 -19.06 15.77 -8.14
C SER A 137 -17.97 15.06 -8.94
N ASP A 138 -18.27 14.71 -10.20
CA ASP A 138 -17.26 14.15 -11.11
C ASP A 138 -16.06 15.10 -11.28
N ASN A 139 -16.29 16.40 -11.25
CA ASN A 139 -15.26 17.42 -11.38
C ASN A 139 -14.36 17.49 -10.14
N GLU A 140 -14.93 17.39 -8.94
CA GLU A 140 -14.17 17.33 -7.69
C GLU A 140 -13.30 16.08 -7.63
N VAL A 141 -13.86 14.92 -7.99
CA VAL A 141 -13.12 13.66 -8.07
C VAL A 141 -11.99 13.76 -9.11
N MET A 142 -12.26 14.34 -10.29
CA MET A 142 -11.23 14.55 -11.31
C MET A 142 -10.09 15.43 -10.80
N LYS A 143 -10.39 16.59 -10.19
CA LYS A 143 -9.40 17.51 -9.63
C LYS A 143 -8.58 16.84 -8.53
N PHE A 144 -9.23 16.06 -7.67
CA PHE A 144 -8.55 15.27 -6.64
C PHE A 144 -7.60 14.25 -7.27
N CYS A 145 -8.06 13.42 -8.21
CA CYS A 145 -7.25 12.43 -8.92
C CYS A 145 -6.03 13.07 -9.64
N GLN A 146 -6.22 14.25 -10.26
CA GLN A 146 -5.14 14.97 -10.91
C GLN A 146 -4.11 15.49 -9.89
N SER A 147 -4.55 16.04 -8.76
CA SER A 147 -3.66 16.48 -7.68
C SER A 147 -2.89 15.30 -7.08
N PHE A 148 -3.58 14.21 -6.79
CA PHE A 148 -2.99 12.97 -6.28
C PHE A 148 -1.92 12.41 -7.22
N MET A 149 -2.23 12.32 -8.52
CA MET A 149 -1.30 11.80 -9.52
C MET A 149 -0.13 12.76 -9.80
N SER A 150 -0.29 14.07 -9.55
CA SER A 150 0.80 15.05 -9.72
C SER A 150 1.98 14.83 -8.78
N GLU A 151 1.78 14.08 -7.69
CA GLU A 151 2.89 13.54 -6.90
C GLU A 151 3.17 12.07 -7.22
N LEU A 152 2.13 11.22 -7.31
CA LEU A 152 2.34 9.77 -7.45
C LEU A 152 3.09 9.37 -8.75
N TYR A 153 2.93 10.10 -9.85
CA TYR A 153 3.45 9.70 -11.18
C TYR A 153 4.95 9.41 -11.22
N ARG A 154 5.75 10.09 -10.39
CA ARG A 154 7.21 9.94 -10.35
C ARG A 154 7.68 8.68 -9.62
N HIS A 155 6.78 8.06 -8.85
CA HIS A 155 7.06 6.85 -8.07
C HIS A 155 6.59 5.58 -8.77
N ILE A 156 5.77 5.71 -9.81
CA ILE A 156 5.14 4.59 -10.51
C ILE A 156 5.60 4.45 -11.98
N GLY A 157 5.35 3.29 -12.55
CA GLY A 157 5.73 2.97 -13.92
C GLY A 157 5.43 1.52 -14.30
N PRO A 158 5.39 1.21 -15.61
CA PRO A 158 5.05 -0.14 -16.08
C PRO A 158 5.99 -1.22 -15.52
N ASP A 159 7.26 -0.89 -15.30
CA ASP A 159 8.28 -1.81 -14.77
C ASP A 159 8.69 -1.48 -13.33
N THR A 160 7.92 -0.65 -12.62
CA THR A 160 8.24 -0.20 -11.26
C THR A 160 7.10 -0.48 -10.30
N ASP A 161 5.96 0.17 -10.50
CA ASP A 161 4.78 0.05 -9.65
C ASP A 161 3.53 0.29 -10.50
N ILE A 162 2.57 -0.65 -10.44
CA ILE A 162 1.35 -0.65 -11.24
C ILE A 162 0.13 -0.62 -10.31
N PRO A 163 -0.40 0.58 -9.98
CA PRO A 163 -1.63 0.71 -9.19
C PRO A 163 -2.87 0.12 -9.88
N ALA A 164 -3.98 0.03 -9.14
CA ALA A 164 -5.29 -0.41 -9.64
C ALA A 164 -6.42 0.21 -8.81
N GLY A 165 -7.67 -0.15 -9.10
CA GLY A 165 -8.82 0.21 -8.27
C GLY A 165 -8.89 -0.56 -6.95
N ASP A 166 -9.64 0.00 -6.00
CA ASP A 166 -10.08 -0.59 -4.74
C ASP A 166 -11.32 0.22 -4.26
N ILE A 167 -11.71 0.14 -2.98
CA ILE A 167 -12.83 0.92 -2.43
C ILE A 167 -12.62 2.42 -2.71
N GLY A 168 -13.63 3.04 -3.32
CA GLY A 168 -13.60 4.46 -3.70
C GLY A 168 -12.80 4.79 -4.96
N VAL A 169 -12.22 3.79 -5.63
CA VAL A 169 -11.45 3.96 -6.89
C VAL A 169 -11.91 2.93 -7.91
N GLY A 170 -12.81 3.35 -8.81
CA GLY A 170 -13.29 2.55 -9.94
C GLY A 170 -12.67 2.98 -11.27
N GLY A 171 -13.33 2.60 -12.37
CA GLY A 171 -12.87 2.94 -13.73
C GLY A 171 -12.80 4.45 -13.99
N ARG A 172 -13.71 5.24 -13.39
CA ARG A 172 -13.73 6.71 -13.50
C ARG A 172 -12.45 7.33 -12.94
N GLU A 173 -12.10 6.99 -11.70
CA GLU A 173 -10.91 7.51 -11.02
C GLU A 173 -9.63 7.05 -11.72
N ILE A 174 -9.58 5.78 -12.16
CA ILE A 174 -8.45 5.25 -12.93
C ILE A 174 -8.31 6.01 -14.25
N GLY A 175 -9.40 6.33 -14.94
CA GLY A 175 -9.37 7.15 -16.16
C GLY A 175 -8.76 8.53 -15.92
N TYR A 176 -9.19 9.24 -14.88
CA TYR A 176 -8.64 10.55 -14.53
C TYR A 176 -7.15 10.49 -14.15
N MET A 177 -6.78 9.51 -13.31
CA MET A 177 -5.40 9.32 -12.89
C MET A 177 -4.50 8.93 -14.06
N PHE A 178 -4.92 8.01 -14.92
CA PHE A 178 -4.15 7.62 -16.10
C PHE A 178 -3.98 8.77 -17.10
N GLY A 179 -5.03 9.59 -17.30
CA GLY A 179 -4.96 10.80 -18.11
C GLY A 179 -3.91 11.79 -17.57
N GLN A 180 -3.89 12.02 -16.26
CA GLN A 180 -2.89 12.88 -15.65
C GLN A 180 -1.48 12.28 -15.69
N TYR A 181 -1.34 10.96 -15.47
CA TYR A 181 -0.05 10.26 -15.58
C TYR A 181 0.57 10.46 -16.96
N LYS A 182 -0.20 10.23 -18.03
CA LYS A 182 0.25 10.47 -19.43
C LYS A 182 0.57 11.92 -19.76
N ARG A 183 -0.01 12.87 -19.03
CA ARG A 183 0.27 14.30 -19.26
C ARG A 183 1.60 14.72 -18.64
N LEU A 184 2.00 14.07 -17.55
CA LEU A 184 3.20 14.40 -16.79
C LEU A 184 4.43 13.59 -17.22
N LYS A 185 4.24 12.47 -17.91
CA LYS A 185 5.29 11.52 -18.29
C LYS A 185 5.15 11.08 -19.74
#